data_AF-I3IHR0-F1
#
_entry.id   AF-I3IHR0-F1
#
_cell.length_a   1.000
_cell.length_b   1.000
_cell.length_c   1.000
_cell.angle_alpha   90.00
_cell.angle_beta   90.00
_cell.angle_gamma   90.00
#
_symmetry.space_group_name_H-M   'P 1'
#
loop_
_entity.id
_entity.type
_entity.pdbx_description
1 polymer ?
#
loop_
_entity_poly.entity_id
_entity_poly.type
_entity_poly.pdbx_seq_one_letter_code
_entity_poly.pdbx_strand_id
1 'polypeptide(L)'
;MSEYNDICDVLTRFQLKKSWITIGGGRKSKVADWIDCELFQKGWKPKNFDTKITVDDKEMISPTHEVDCFKNRVALEIEWNNKDPFFDRDLNNFRLLFDLRAISVGVIITRCDELQEIFDNLGRGASYGASTTHMSKLLPRIQGGGGAGCPLLVFGIRRNLYEENC
;
A
#
# COMPACT_ATOMS: atom_id res chain seq x y z
N MET A 1 -2.63 -5.27 -20.87
CA MET A 1 -3.30 -4.79 -19.65
C MET A 1 -3.52 -5.97 -18.68
N SER A 2 -2.44 -6.64 -18.26
CA SER A 2 -2.54 -7.80 -17.34
C SER A 2 -2.60 -7.36 -15.87
N GLU A 3 -1.84 -6.33 -15.52
CA GLU A 3 -1.61 -5.91 -14.13
C GLU A 3 -2.86 -5.33 -13.48
N TYR A 4 -3.59 -4.48 -14.21
CA TYR A 4 -4.86 -3.93 -13.73
C TYR A 4 -5.89 -5.05 -13.49
N ASN A 5 -5.99 -6.00 -14.42
CA ASN A 5 -6.90 -7.14 -14.29
C ASN A 5 -6.51 -8.04 -13.11
N ASP A 6 -5.21 -8.24 -12.86
CA ASP A 6 -4.72 -8.98 -11.69
C ASP A 6 -5.17 -8.30 -10.39
N ILE A 7 -4.98 -6.97 -10.28
CA ILE A 7 -5.40 -6.20 -9.10
C ILE A 7 -6.91 -6.27 -8.92
N CYS A 8 -7.69 -6.09 -9.99
CA CYS A 8 -9.14 -6.18 -9.93
C CYS A 8 -9.62 -7.58 -9.52
N ASP A 9 -9.02 -8.65 -10.04
CA ASP A 9 -9.37 -10.02 -9.63
C ASP A 9 -9.11 -10.26 -8.14
N VAL A 10 -7.93 -9.87 -7.64
CA VAL A 10 -7.57 -10.03 -6.22
C VAL A 10 -8.52 -9.23 -5.33
N LEU A 11 -8.73 -7.95 -5.65
CA LEU A 11 -9.57 -7.06 -4.85
C LEU A 11 -11.06 -7.43 -4.92
N THR A 12 -11.52 -8.05 -6.00
CA THR A 12 -12.91 -8.53 -6.14
C THR A 12 -13.17 -9.74 -5.25
N ARG A 13 -12.16 -10.60 -5.04
CA ARG A 13 -12.26 -11.77 -4.16
C ARG A 13 -11.94 -11.47 -2.69
N PHE A 14 -11.41 -10.29 -2.40
CA PHE A 14 -11.03 -9.90 -1.06
C PHE A 14 -12.24 -9.79 -0.13
N GLN A 15 -12.12 -10.37 1.07
CA GLN A 15 -13.05 -10.21 2.17
C GLN A 15 -12.25 -9.93 3.45
N LEU A 16 -12.62 -8.89 4.19
CA LEU A 16 -12.02 -8.53 5.47
C LEU A 16 -12.66 -9.38 6.58
N LYS A 17 -11.97 -10.44 6.99
CA LYS A 17 -12.47 -11.36 8.02
C LYS A 17 -12.32 -10.78 9.42
N LYS A 18 -13.31 -10.99 10.29
CA LYS A 18 -13.24 -10.66 11.72
C LYS A 18 -11.99 -11.26 12.39
N SER A 19 -11.68 -12.52 12.07
CA SER A 19 -10.51 -13.23 12.60
C SER A 19 -9.17 -12.54 12.27
N TRP A 20 -9.09 -11.72 11.22
CA TRP A 20 -7.87 -10.98 10.85
C TRP A 20 -7.68 -9.69 11.65
N ILE A 21 -8.74 -9.20 12.29
CA ILE A 21 -8.75 -7.96 13.06
C ILE A 21 -8.53 -8.23 14.55
N THR A 22 -9.16 -9.30 15.05
CA THR A 22 -9.18 -9.65 16.48
C THR A 22 -7.84 -10.20 16.98
N ILE A 23 -7.05 -10.81 16.09
CA ILE A 23 -5.69 -11.26 16.43
C ILE A 23 -4.75 -10.06 16.39
N GLY A 24 -4.29 -9.63 17.56
CA GLY A 24 -3.28 -8.57 17.68
C GLY A 24 -1.85 -9.11 17.56
N GLY A 25 -0.97 -8.31 16.93
CA GLY A 25 0.48 -8.59 16.91
C GLY A 25 0.95 -9.45 15.74
N GLY A 26 2.25 -9.37 15.45
CA GLY A 26 2.90 -10.01 14.32
C GLY A 26 3.65 -9.00 13.43
N ARG A 27 4.61 -9.49 12.65
CA ARG A 27 5.43 -8.65 11.74
C ARG A 27 4.60 -8.06 10.58
N LYS A 28 3.56 -8.77 10.13
CA LYS A 28 2.72 -8.40 8.99
C LYS A 28 1.25 -8.75 9.27
N SER A 29 0.33 -7.87 8.88
CA SER A 29 -1.11 -8.11 9.06
C SER A 29 -1.60 -9.23 8.13
N LYS A 30 -2.64 -9.96 8.55
CA LYS A 30 -3.26 -10.99 7.70
C LYS A 30 -3.91 -10.42 6.44
N VAL A 31 -4.33 -9.16 6.48
CA VAL A 31 -4.84 -8.44 5.32
C VAL A 31 -3.75 -8.25 4.28
N ALA A 32 -2.59 -7.70 4.68
CA ALA A 32 -1.47 -7.50 3.77
C ALA A 32 -0.95 -8.83 3.25
N ASP A 33 -0.72 -9.80 4.14
CA ASP A 33 -0.25 -11.14 3.81
C ASP A 33 -1.13 -11.84 2.75
N TRP A 34 -2.46 -11.75 2.87
CA TRP A 34 -3.38 -12.32 1.89
C TRP A 34 -3.26 -11.64 0.53
N ILE A 35 -3.29 -10.31 0.47
CA ILE A 35 -3.22 -9.57 -0.79
C ILE A 35 -1.90 -9.86 -1.51
N ASP A 36 -0.79 -9.87 -0.79
CA ASP A 36 0.52 -10.23 -1.33
C ASP A 36 0.53 -11.64 -1.90
N CYS A 37 0.09 -12.63 -1.12
CA CYS A 37 0.07 -14.02 -1.56
C CYS A 37 -0.72 -14.20 -2.87
N GLU A 38 -1.88 -13.54 -2.99
CA GLU A 38 -2.72 -13.62 -4.18
C GLU A 38 -2.11 -12.91 -5.39
N LEU A 39 -1.43 -11.78 -5.19
CA LEU A 39 -0.68 -11.09 -6.25
C LEU A 39 0.57 -11.90 -6.66
N PHE A 40 1.27 -12.53 -5.71
CA PHE A 40 2.45 -13.34 -5.99
C PHE A 40 2.12 -14.57 -6.84
N GLN A 41 0.96 -15.20 -6.64
CA GLN A 41 0.45 -16.25 -7.52
C GLN A 41 0.25 -15.77 -8.96
N LYS A 42 0.04 -14.48 -9.17
CA LYS A 42 -0.06 -13.83 -10.49
C LYS A 42 1.28 -13.29 -11.00
N GLY A 43 2.40 -13.64 -10.34
CA GLY A 43 3.75 -13.28 -10.76
C GLY A 43 4.23 -11.89 -10.33
N TRP A 44 3.50 -11.22 -9.43
CA TRP A 44 4.03 -10.04 -8.73
C TRP A 44 5.10 -10.47 -7.73
N LYS A 45 6.07 -9.60 -7.44
CA LYS A 45 7.15 -9.89 -6.50
C LYS A 45 7.58 -8.64 -5.75
N PRO A 46 8.06 -8.75 -4.51
CA PRO A 46 8.77 -7.65 -3.86
C PRO A 46 9.98 -7.22 -4.69
N LYS A 47 10.27 -5.92 -4.71
CA LYS A 47 11.41 -5.41 -5.48
C LYS A 47 12.13 -4.25 -4.81
N ASN A 48 13.42 -4.45 -4.59
CA ASN A 48 14.37 -3.38 -4.29
C ASN A 48 14.88 -2.76 -5.60
N PHE A 49 15.07 -1.44 -5.58
CA PHE A 49 15.66 -0.69 -6.68
C PHE A 49 16.93 -0.01 -6.21
N ASP A 50 18.08 -0.50 -6.67
CA ASP A 50 19.35 0.17 -6.42
C ASP A 50 19.45 1.40 -7.33
N THR A 51 19.40 2.59 -6.74
CA THR A 51 19.44 3.85 -7.50
C THR A 51 20.66 4.68 -7.12
N LYS A 52 21.27 5.29 -8.14
CA LYS A 52 22.43 6.17 -8.02
C LYS A 52 22.18 7.44 -8.82
N ILE A 53 22.60 8.56 -8.27
CA ILE A 53 22.58 9.87 -8.92
C ILE A 53 24.03 10.32 -9.07
N THR A 54 24.44 10.66 -10.28
CA THR A 54 25.79 11.17 -10.58
C THR A 54 25.71 12.66 -10.86
N VAL A 55 26.50 13.46 -10.14
CA VAL A 55 26.64 14.91 -10.34
C VAL A 55 28.13 15.24 -10.42
N ASP A 56 28.58 15.82 -11.55
CA ASP A 56 29.99 16.16 -11.79
C ASP A 56 30.94 15.00 -11.43
N ASP A 57 30.65 13.80 -11.96
CA ASP A 57 31.37 12.53 -11.72
C ASP A 57 31.36 12.01 -10.28
N LYS A 58 30.61 12.63 -9.36
CA LYS A 58 30.39 12.11 -8.00
C LYS A 58 29.11 11.30 -7.94
N GLU A 59 29.25 10.00 -7.68
CA GLU A 59 28.11 9.11 -7.41
C GLU A 59 27.61 9.29 -5.98
N MET A 60 26.29 9.44 -5.85
CA MET A 60 25.58 9.37 -4.58
C MET A 60 24.52 8.26 -4.67
N ILE A 61 24.47 7.40 -3.64
CA ILE A 61 23.38 6.42 -3.52
C ILE A 61 22.12 7.18 -3.14
N SER A 62 21.06 7.01 -3.94
CA SER A 62 19.76 7.54 -3.60
C SER A 62 18.96 6.43 -2.90
N PRO A 63 18.55 6.63 -1.64
CA PRO A 63 17.86 5.60 -0.89
C PRO A 63 16.45 5.38 -1.46
N THR A 64 16.11 4.12 -1.71
CA THR A 64 14.75 3.68 -2.06
C THR A 64 14.19 2.78 -0.96
N HIS A 65 12.89 2.55 -1.02
CA HIS A 65 12.24 1.50 -0.24
C HIS A 65 11.93 0.29 -1.13
N GLU A 66 11.93 -0.90 -0.54
CA GLU A 66 11.40 -2.10 -1.21
C GLU A 66 9.93 -1.84 -1.55
N VAL A 67 9.56 -2.09 -2.80
CA VAL A 67 8.15 -2.09 -3.21
C VAL A 67 7.55 -3.45 -2.85
N ASP A 68 6.44 -3.47 -2.10
CA ASP A 68 5.77 -4.70 -1.66
C ASP A 68 5.44 -5.64 -2.84
N CYS A 69 4.79 -5.10 -3.87
CA CYS A 69 4.35 -5.81 -5.05
C CYS A 69 4.74 -5.06 -6.32
N PHE A 70 5.68 -5.62 -7.07
CA PHE A 70 6.12 -5.09 -8.36
C PHE A 70 5.88 -6.07 -9.50
N LYS A 71 5.34 -5.56 -10.61
CA LYS A 71 5.24 -6.29 -11.88
C LYS A 71 5.39 -5.31 -13.04
N ASN A 72 6.32 -5.62 -13.94
CA ASN A 72 6.67 -4.82 -15.11
C ASN A 72 7.09 -3.38 -14.78
N ARG A 73 6.15 -2.45 -14.68
CA ARG A 73 6.38 -1.03 -14.34
C ARG A 73 5.32 -0.50 -13.39
N VAL A 74 4.58 -1.39 -12.72
CA VAL A 74 3.59 -1.05 -11.71
C VAL A 74 4.18 -1.38 -10.35
N ALA A 75 4.29 -0.37 -9.50
CA ALA A 75 4.66 -0.53 -8.10
C ALA A 75 3.40 -0.43 -7.25
N LEU A 76 3.19 -1.38 -6.36
CA LEU A 76 2.02 -1.47 -5.50
C LEU A 76 2.48 -1.63 -4.05
N GLU A 77 1.95 -0.80 -3.17
CA GLU A 77 2.18 -0.81 -1.72
C GLU A 77 0.88 -1.13 -0.98
N ILE A 78 0.96 -2.00 0.03
CA ILE A 78 -0.20 -2.40 0.85
C ILE A 78 -0.09 -1.73 2.21
N GLU A 79 -0.71 -0.57 2.33
CA GLU A 79 -0.65 0.25 3.52
C GLU A 79 -1.84 -0.03 4.45
N TRP A 80 -1.65 -1.03 5.32
CA TRP A 80 -2.66 -1.48 6.27
C TRP A 80 -2.25 -1.28 7.73
N ASN A 81 -2.73 -0.19 8.32
CA ASN A 81 -2.64 0.09 9.76
C ASN A 81 -1.20 0.33 10.30
N ASN A 82 -0.27 0.66 9.41
CA ASN A 82 1.08 1.07 9.76
C ASN A 82 1.06 2.47 10.41
N LYS A 83 1.97 2.76 11.34
CA LYS A 83 2.10 4.10 11.95
C LYS A 83 3.07 4.95 11.12
N ASP A 84 2.78 6.25 10.98
CA ASP A 84 3.61 7.23 10.22
C ASP A 84 5.14 6.98 10.36
N PRO A 85 5.95 7.17 9.30
CA PRO A 85 5.68 7.98 8.10
C PRO A 85 5.52 7.19 6.77
N PHE A 86 4.72 6.12 6.75
CA PHE A 86 4.68 5.18 5.61
C PHE A 86 4.20 5.83 4.30
N PHE A 87 3.08 6.58 4.31
CA PHE A 87 2.62 7.24 3.07
C PHE A 87 3.62 8.24 2.50
N ASP A 88 4.29 9.02 3.34
CA ASP A 88 5.29 9.99 2.86
C ASP A 88 6.49 9.26 2.24
N ARG A 89 6.91 8.14 2.85
CA ARG A 89 7.96 7.27 2.32
C ARG A 89 7.56 6.67 0.97
N ASP A 90 6.37 6.09 0.86
CA ASP A 90 5.93 5.36 -0.33
C ASP A 90 5.66 6.31 -1.50
N LEU A 91 4.99 7.44 -1.24
CA LEU A 91 4.76 8.48 -2.26
C LEU A 91 6.09 9.05 -2.77
N ASN A 92 7.05 9.28 -1.87
CA ASN A 92 8.38 9.73 -2.28
C ASN A 92 9.13 8.65 -3.08
N ASN A 93 9.01 7.38 -2.70
CA ASN A 93 9.59 6.26 -3.43
C ASN A 93 9.01 6.16 -4.85
N PHE A 94 7.68 6.24 -4.98
CA PHE A 94 7.00 6.26 -6.27
C PHE A 94 7.42 7.44 -7.14
N ARG A 95 7.52 8.64 -6.57
CA ARG A 95 8.02 9.83 -7.28
C ARG A 95 9.41 9.57 -7.85
N LEU A 96 10.36 9.16 -7.00
CA LEU A 96 11.75 8.92 -7.42
C LEU A 96 11.82 7.85 -8.51
N LEU A 97 11.16 6.72 -8.30
CA LEU A 97 11.17 5.61 -9.27
C LEU A 97 10.49 5.99 -10.58
N PHE A 98 9.50 6.86 -10.57
CA PHE A 98 8.86 7.36 -11.78
C PHE A 98 9.78 8.32 -12.55
N ASP A 99 10.42 9.25 -11.86
CA ASP A 99 11.38 10.21 -12.47
C ASP A 99 12.57 9.47 -13.11
N LEU A 100 13.03 8.40 -12.47
CA LEU A 100 14.06 7.48 -13.02
C LEU A 100 13.54 6.57 -14.13
N ARG A 101 12.25 6.68 -14.50
CA ARG A 101 11.57 5.80 -15.45
C ARG A 101 11.70 4.33 -15.08
N ALA A 102 11.76 3.97 -13.80
CA ALA A 102 11.71 2.59 -13.32
C ALA A 102 10.25 2.08 -13.22
N ILE A 103 9.32 2.96 -12.86
CA ILE A 103 7.87 2.68 -12.83
C ILE A 103 7.10 3.62 -13.76
N SER A 104 5.83 3.29 -14.01
CA SER A 104 4.88 4.11 -14.77
C SER A 104 3.70 4.58 -13.91
N VAL A 105 3.39 3.86 -12.84
CA VAL A 105 2.28 4.17 -11.92
C VAL A 105 2.59 3.57 -10.55
N GLY A 106 2.27 4.31 -9.49
CA GLY A 106 2.22 3.83 -8.12
C GLY A 106 0.78 3.45 -7.74
N VAL A 107 0.62 2.33 -7.05
CA VAL A 107 -0.68 1.85 -6.54
C VAL A 107 -0.61 1.74 -5.03
N ILE A 108 -1.64 2.25 -4.34
CA ILE A 108 -1.75 2.09 -2.88
C ILE A 108 -3.06 1.39 -2.57
N ILE A 109 -3.00 0.31 -1.80
CA ILE A 109 -4.16 -0.30 -1.17
C ILE A 109 -4.15 0.07 0.30
N THR A 110 -5.21 0.70 0.79
CA THR A 110 -5.37 1.03 2.20
C THR A 110 -6.84 0.88 2.64
N ARG A 111 -7.16 1.21 3.88
CA ARG A 111 -8.53 1.16 4.40
C ARG A 111 -9.26 2.50 4.27
N CYS A 112 -10.57 2.44 4.05
CA CYS A 112 -11.45 3.58 4.22
C CYS A 112 -11.73 3.87 5.70
N ASP A 113 -12.08 5.11 5.99
CA ASP A 113 -12.29 5.61 7.35
C ASP A 113 -13.50 4.95 8.03
N GLU A 114 -14.51 4.58 7.25
CA GLU A 114 -15.73 3.88 7.71
C GLU A 114 -15.44 2.50 8.36
N LEU A 115 -14.26 1.91 8.14
CA LEU A 115 -13.86 0.68 8.85
C LEU A 115 -13.59 0.91 10.34
N GLN A 116 -13.40 2.17 10.76
CA GLN A 116 -13.18 2.51 12.17
C GLN A 116 -14.32 2.02 13.07
N GLU A 117 -15.57 2.16 12.63
CA GLU A 117 -16.74 1.69 13.39
C GLU A 117 -16.68 0.18 13.68
N ILE A 118 -16.23 -0.61 12.71
CA ILE A 118 -16.05 -2.06 12.88
C ILE A 118 -14.93 -2.33 13.89
N PHE A 119 -13.82 -1.62 13.80
CA PHE A 119 -12.71 -1.78 14.75
C PHE A 119 -13.11 -1.39 16.16
N ASP A 120 -13.89 -0.33 16.34
CA ASP A 120 -14.41 0.11 17.63
C ASP A 120 -15.35 -0.96 18.23
N ASN A 121 -16.29 -1.48 17.44
CA ASN A 121 -17.21 -2.55 17.85
C ASN A 121 -16.51 -3.86 18.24
N LEU A 122 -15.36 -4.14 17.61
CA LEU A 122 -14.52 -5.30 17.93
C LEU A 122 -13.56 -5.04 19.11
N GLY A 123 -13.60 -3.86 19.75
CA GLY A 123 -12.69 -3.49 20.84
C GLY A 123 -11.25 -3.25 20.38
N ARG A 124 -11.04 -3.02 19.08
CA ARG A 124 -9.72 -2.79 18.44
C ARG A 124 -9.52 -1.35 17.96
N GLY A 125 -10.50 -0.47 18.18
CA GLY A 125 -10.48 0.93 17.75
C GLY A 125 -9.15 1.67 17.96
N ALA A 126 -8.61 1.60 19.18
CA ALA A 126 -7.34 2.23 19.52
C ALA A 126 -6.13 1.68 18.74
N SER A 127 -6.16 0.39 18.37
CA SER A 127 -5.11 -0.23 17.55
C SER A 127 -5.17 0.25 16.10
N TYR A 128 -6.33 0.72 15.66
CA TYR A 128 -6.59 1.25 14.32
C TYR A 128 -6.87 2.76 14.36
N GLY A 129 -6.37 3.49 15.35
CA GLY A 129 -6.68 4.91 15.51
C GLY A 129 -6.08 5.83 14.43
N ALA A 130 -6.30 7.14 14.59
CA ALA A 130 -5.93 8.18 13.63
C ALA A 130 -4.41 8.30 13.32
N SER A 131 -3.55 7.67 14.12
CA SER A 131 -2.09 7.64 13.91
C SER A 131 -1.64 6.57 12.90
N THR A 132 -2.56 5.79 12.35
CA THR A 132 -2.28 4.70 11.42
C THR A 132 -2.69 5.03 9.99
N THR A 133 -2.24 4.26 9.00
CA THR A 133 -2.60 4.44 7.60
C THR A 133 -4.09 4.17 7.33
N HIS A 134 -4.74 5.14 6.67
CA HIS A 134 -6.13 5.11 6.18
C HIS A 134 -6.35 6.25 5.17
N MET A 135 -7.47 6.23 4.46
CA MET A 135 -7.74 7.14 3.35
C MET A 135 -7.65 8.63 3.72
N SER A 136 -8.26 9.05 4.84
CA SER A 136 -8.19 10.45 5.29
C SER A 136 -6.77 10.93 5.62
N LYS A 137 -5.81 10.03 5.86
CA LYS A 137 -4.39 10.39 6.04
C LYS A 137 -3.63 10.44 4.72
N LEU A 138 -4.04 9.65 3.74
CA LEU A 138 -3.40 9.57 2.42
C LEU A 138 -3.79 10.74 1.52
N LEU A 139 -5.09 11.03 1.40
CA LEU A 139 -5.60 12.02 0.45
C LEU A 139 -4.98 13.42 0.60
N PRO A 140 -4.83 13.98 1.82
CA PRO A 140 -4.17 15.28 1.98
C PRO A 140 -2.72 15.30 1.49
N ARG A 141 -1.99 14.18 1.60
CA ARG A 141 -0.61 14.07 1.12
C ARG A 141 -0.54 14.02 -0.40
N ILE A 142 -1.44 13.27 -1.03
CA ILE A 142 -1.55 13.24 -2.49
C ILE A 142 -1.92 14.63 -3.02
N GLN A 143 -2.95 15.25 -2.44
CA GLN A 143 -3.40 16.60 -2.82
C GLN A 143 -2.34 17.67 -2.55
N GLY A 144 -1.54 17.50 -1.49
CA GLY A 144 -0.37 18.32 -1.20
C GLY A 144 0.83 18.07 -2.11
N GLY A 145 0.72 17.19 -3.12
CA GLY A 145 1.76 16.95 -4.12
C GLY A 145 2.76 15.86 -3.75
N GLY A 146 2.49 15.00 -2.77
CA GLY A 146 3.42 13.97 -2.29
C GLY A 146 3.88 12.98 -3.38
N GLY A 147 3.03 12.69 -4.38
CA GLY A 147 3.39 11.85 -5.54
C GLY A 147 4.09 12.61 -6.68
N ALA A 148 4.15 13.94 -6.61
CA ALA A 148 4.62 14.83 -7.68
C ALA A 148 4.08 14.45 -9.07
N GLY A 149 4.96 14.09 -10.01
CA GLY A 149 4.60 13.72 -11.39
C GLY A 149 4.18 12.26 -11.57
N CYS A 150 4.31 11.40 -10.55
CA CYS A 150 3.98 9.99 -10.68
C CYS A 150 2.45 9.78 -10.72
N PRO A 151 1.89 9.12 -11.75
CA PRO A 151 0.50 8.70 -11.75
C PRO A 151 0.22 7.76 -10.57
N LEU A 152 -0.89 8.00 -9.86
CA LEU A 152 -1.29 7.20 -8.71
C LEU A 152 -2.67 6.58 -8.92
N LEU A 153 -2.83 5.33 -8.48
CA LEU A 153 -4.11 4.66 -8.32
C LEU A 153 -4.27 4.21 -6.87
N VAL A 154 -5.38 4.58 -6.23
CA VAL A 154 -5.59 4.31 -4.81
C VAL A 154 -6.87 3.51 -4.60
N PHE A 155 -6.77 2.41 -3.87
CA PHE A 155 -7.90 1.58 -3.47
C PHE A 155 -8.12 1.68 -1.97
N GLY A 156 -9.37 1.98 -1.59
CA GLY A 156 -9.82 1.94 -0.20
C GLY A 156 -10.69 0.73 0.06
N ILE A 157 -10.27 -0.15 0.96
CA ILE A 157 -11.08 -1.26 1.45
C ILE A 157 -12.22 -0.69 2.29
N ARG A 158 -13.44 -1.01 1.89
CA ARG A 158 -14.68 -0.48 2.45
C ARG A 158 -15.34 -1.45 3.41
N ARG A 159 -16.27 -0.94 4.23
CA ARG A 159 -16.98 -1.74 5.25
C ARG A 159 -17.85 -2.85 4.67
N ASN A 160 -18.29 -2.71 3.42
CA ASN A 160 -19.12 -3.71 2.75
C ASN A 160 -18.36 -5.00 2.38
N LEU A 161 -17.03 -5.00 2.50
CA LEU A 161 -16.18 -6.18 2.34
C LEU A 161 -15.92 -6.89 3.68
N TYR A 162 -16.50 -6.42 4.79
CA TYR A 162 -16.31 -7.05 6.10
C TYR A 162 -17.22 -8.27 6.27
N GLU A 163 -16.63 -9.38 6.71
CA GLU A 163 -17.31 -10.64 6.96
C GLU A 163 -17.11 -11.10 8.41
N GLU A 164 -18.21 -11.18 9.16
CA GLU A 164 -18.19 -11.50 10.59
C GLU A 164 -18.12 -13.01 10.87
N ASN A 165 -18.69 -13.84 10.00
CA ASN A 165 -18.94 -15.27 10.27
C ASN A 165 -17.83 -16.21 9.74
N CYS A 166 -16.61 -15.72 9.54
CA CYS A 166 -15.50 -16.47 8.94
C CYS A 166 -14.17 -16.42 9.71
#